data_AF-F8AD85-F1
#
_entry.id   AF-F8AD85-F1
#
_cell.length_a   1.000
_cell.length_b   1.000
_cell.length_c   1.000
_cell.angle_alpha   90.00
_cell.angle_beta   90.00
_cell.angle_gamma   90.00
#
_symmetry.space_group_name_H-M   'P 1'
#
loop_
_entity.id
_entity.type
_entity.pdbx_description
1 polymer ?
#
loop_
_entity_poly.entity_id
_entity_poly.type
_entity_poly.pdbx_seq_one_letter_code
_entity_poly.pdbx_strand_id
1 'polypeptide(L)'
;MLIAMGENFRTRFKKARTEKDLRLLTQKFFKESLKGLPPGFRIKAQVLSINPPRVMVKIPAHSEGNPIRITQVDQLIEELEDFGLEVILCYQDDLEELNVRKF
;
A
#
# COMPACT_ATOMS: atom_id res chain seq x y z
N MET A 1 -12.36 10.23 14.54
CA MET A 1 -12.40 10.65 13.12
C MET A 1 -11.81 9.62 12.16
N LEU A 2 -10.91 8.72 12.58
CA LEU A 2 -10.34 7.64 11.74
C LEU A 2 -11.35 6.54 11.37
N ILE A 3 -12.26 6.17 12.30
CA ILE A 3 -13.24 5.07 12.13
C ILE A 3 -14.12 5.25 10.88
N ALA A 4 -14.59 6.48 10.61
CA ALA A 4 -15.46 6.78 9.48
C ALA A 4 -14.76 6.68 8.10
N MET A 5 -13.45 6.88 8.04
CA MET A 5 -12.70 6.72 6.79
C MET A 5 -12.48 5.23 6.48
N GLY A 6 -12.16 4.42 7.49
CA GLY A 6 -11.95 2.97 7.34
C GLY A 6 -13.18 2.23 6.81
N GLU A 7 -14.38 2.51 7.34
CA GLU A 7 -15.62 1.87 6.87
C GLU A 7 -15.94 2.14 5.39
N ASN A 8 -15.61 3.35 4.92
CA ASN A 8 -15.82 3.72 3.52
C ASN A 8 -14.84 2.97 2.60
N PHE A 9 -13.57 2.88 2.98
CA PHE A 9 -12.57 2.12 2.22
C PHE A 9 -12.88 0.62 2.18
N ARG A 10 -13.20 0.00 3.33
CA ARG A 10 -13.61 -1.40 3.40
C ARG A 10 -14.72 -1.73 2.41
N THR A 11 -15.76 -0.90 2.35
CA THR A 11 -16.89 -1.08 1.43
C THR A 11 -16.45 -0.96 -0.03
N ARG A 12 -15.58 0.01 -0.34
CA ARG A 12 -15.07 0.24 -1.70
C ARG A 12 -14.15 -0.89 -2.17
N PHE A 13 -13.30 -1.44 -1.31
CA PHE A 13 -12.47 -2.61 -1.62
C PHE A 13 -13.32 -3.86 -1.86
N LYS A 14 -14.34 -4.11 -1.04
CA LYS A 14 -15.29 -5.22 -1.28
C LYS A 14 -16.04 -5.13 -2.61
N LYS A 15 -16.23 -3.92 -3.13
CA LYS A 15 -16.87 -3.67 -4.44
C LYS A 15 -15.88 -3.61 -5.61
N ALA A 16 -14.57 -3.60 -5.35
CA ALA A 16 -13.57 -3.61 -6.42
C ALA A 16 -13.64 -4.94 -7.17
N ARG A 17 -13.71 -4.86 -8.50
CA ARG A 17 -13.81 -6.02 -9.40
C ARG A 17 -12.79 -6.01 -10.52
N THR A 18 -12.04 -4.91 -10.67
CA THR A 18 -11.05 -4.75 -11.73
C THR A 18 -9.66 -4.46 -11.15
N GLU A 19 -8.63 -4.78 -11.94
CA GLU A 19 -7.25 -4.42 -11.64
C GLU A 19 -7.10 -2.90 -11.42
N LYS A 20 -7.73 -2.12 -12.29
CA LYS A 20 -7.69 -0.66 -12.24
C LYS A 20 -8.29 -0.14 -10.94
N ASP A 21 -9.43 -0.68 -10.51
CA ASP A 21 -10.08 -0.30 -9.25
C ASP A 21 -9.19 -0.61 -8.06
N LEU A 22 -8.69 -1.85 -7.94
CA LEU A 22 -7.81 -2.24 -6.83
C LEU A 22 -6.57 -1.36 -6.77
N ARG A 23 -5.92 -1.11 -7.91
CA ARG A 23 -4.74 -0.25 -7.99
C ARG A 23 -5.04 1.18 -7.54
N LEU A 24 -6.10 1.80 -8.07
CA LEU A 24 -6.44 3.19 -7.76
C LEU A 24 -6.93 3.35 -6.32
N LEU A 25 -7.71 2.41 -5.81
CA LEU A 25 -8.17 2.41 -4.43
C LEU A 25 -7.02 2.27 -3.45
N THR A 26 -6.10 1.34 -3.70
CA THR A 26 -4.90 1.14 -2.88
C THR A 26 -4.05 2.41 -2.85
N GLN A 27 -3.76 3.01 -4.01
CA GLN A 27 -2.99 4.27 -4.07
C GLN A 27 -3.70 5.42 -3.35
N LYS A 28 -5.03 5.52 -3.51
CA LYS A 28 -5.83 6.56 -2.85
C LYS A 28 -5.84 6.37 -1.34
N PHE A 29 -5.97 5.14 -0.85
CA PHE A 29 -5.92 4.79 0.55
C PHE A 29 -4.64 5.30 1.21
N PHE A 30 -3.45 4.90 0.73
CA PHE A 30 -2.20 5.38 1.31
C PHE A 30 -2.04 6.90 1.21
N LYS A 31 -2.45 7.52 0.10
CA LYS A 31 -2.34 8.97 -0.08
C LYS A 31 -3.22 9.74 0.92
N GLU A 32 -4.40 9.24 1.23
CA GLU A 32 -5.31 9.88 2.19
C GLU A 32 -4.93 9.59 3.64
N SER A 33 -4.39 8.40 3.91
CA SER A 33 -3.96 7.98 5.25
C SER A 33 -2.61 8.58 5.65
N LEU A 34 -1.66 8.69 4.72
CA LEU A 34 -0.33 9.27 4.97
C LEU A 34 -0.31 10.76 4.64
N LYS A 35 -0.37 11.60 5.68
CA LYS A 35 -0.27 13.07 5.56
C LYS A 35 1.18 13.54 5.60
N GLY A 36 1.45 14.71 5.01
CA GLY A 36 2.78 15.33 5.04
C GLY A 36 3.85 14.59 4.23
N LEU A 37 3.46 13.86 3.19
CA LEU A 37 4.40 13.24 2.26
C LEU A 37 5.17 14.32 1.48
N PRO A 38 6.51 14.18 1.32
CA PRO A 38 7.29 15.16 0.57
C PRO A 38 6.86 15.21 -0.90
N PRO A 39 7.07 16.35 -1.58
CA PRO A 39 6.77 16.46 -3.00
C PRO A 39 7.54 15.41 -3.79
N GLY A 40 6.84 14.69 -4.68
CA GLY A 40 7.44 13.59 -5.45
C GLY A 40 7.38 12.22 -4.79
N PHE A 41 6.93 12.11 -3.54
CA PHE A 41 6.72 10.80 -2.89
C PHE A 41 5.53 10.07 -3.53
N ARG A 42 5.84 9.10 -4.40
CA ARG A 42 4.85 8.37 -5.19
C ARG A 42 4.79 6.91 -4.77
N ILE A 43 3.83 6.58 -3.93
CA ILE A 43 3.47 5.19 -3.61
C ILE A 43 2.86 4.55 -4.86
N LYS A 44 3.41 3.42 -5.29
CA LYS A 44 2.89 2.68 -6.44
C LYS A 44 2.26 1.39 -5.94
N ALA A 45 1.06 1.10 -6.44
CA ALA A 45 0.42 -0.20 -6.26
C ALA A 45 0.48 -0.97 -7.58
N GLN A 46 0.86 -2.25 -7.50
CA GLN A 46 0.80 -3.22 -8.58
C GLN A 46 -0.14 -4.33 -8.15
N VAL A 47 -1.17 -4.62 -8.94
CA VAL A 47 -2.09 -5.72 -8.63
C VAL A 47 -1.44 -7.03 -9.09
N LEU A 48 -1.43 -8.01 -8.21
CA LEU A 48 -0.91 -9.35 -8.47
C LEU A 48 -2.03 -10.34 -8.75
N SER A 49 -3.18 -10.15 -8.10
CA SER A 49 -4.39 -10.96 -8.31
C SER A 49 -5.63 -10.13 -7.96
N ILE A 50 -6.76 -10.43 -8.62
CA ILE A 50 -8.07 -9.79 -8.34
C ILE A 50 -8.94 -10.69 -7.46
N ASN A 51 -8.79 -12.02 -7.53
CA ASN A 51 -9.55 -12.97 -6.73
C ASN A 51 -8.72 -14.24 -6.43
N PRO A 52 -8.21 -14.42 -5.19
CA PRO A 52 -8.29 -13.48 -4.07
C PRO A 52 -7.51 -12.19 -4.38
N PRO A 53 -7.97 -11.01 -3.91
CA PRO A 53 -7.33 -9.74 -4.23
C PRO A 53 -5.98 -9.63 -3.53
N ARG A 54 -4.93 -9.37 -4.32
CA ARG A 54 -3.55 -9.26 -3.85
C ARG A 54 -2.86 -8.11 -4.55
N VAL A 55 -2.19 -7.24 -3.80
CA VAL A 55 -1.45 -6.09 -4.32
C VAL A 55 -0.04 -6.04 -3.75
N MET A 56 0.91 -5.62 -4.57
CA MET A 56 2.22 -5.20 -4.12
C MET A 56 2.27 -3.67 -4.04
N VAL A 57 2.66 -3.16 -2.89
CA VAL A 57 2.82 -1.73 -2.63
C VAL A 57 4.30 -1.40 -2.56
N LYS A 58 4.74 -0.55 -3.49
CA LYS A 58 6.12 -0.07 -3.56
C LYS A 58 6.21 1.29 -2.89
N ILE A 59 6.96 1.35 -1.80
CA ILE A 59 7.21 2.56 -1.03
C ILE A 59 8.57 3.12 -1.45
N PRO A 60 8.65 4.37 -1.96
CA PRO A 60 9.91 4.99 -2.37
C PRO A 60 10.65 5.56 -1.15
N ALA A 61 10.93 4.71 -0.16
CA ALA A 61 11.69 5.04 1.04
C ALA A 61 12.48 3.81 1.50
N HIS A 62 13.61 4.08 2.16
CA HIS A 62 14.36 3.03 2.85
C HIS A 62 13.62 2.61 4.12
N SER A 63 13.63 1.30 4.38
CA SER A 63 13.03 0.63 5.53
C SER A 63 13.69 0.99 6.86
N GLU A 64 14.83 1.69 6.87
CA GLU A 64 15.48 2.17 8.10
C GLU A 64 15.36 3.69 8.29
N GLY A 65 14.85 4.41 7.29
CA GLY A 65 14.94 5.88 7.24
C GLY A 65 14.07 6.63 8.25
N ASN A 66 12.99 6.02 8.75
CA ASN A 66 12.13 6.61 9.77
C ASN A 66 11.22 5.57 10.47
N PRO A 67 11.59 5.07 11.66
CA PRO A 67 10.85 4.04 12.40
C PRO A 67 9.37 4.36 12.63
N ILE A 68 9.06 5.62 12.96
CA ILE A 68 7.68 6.06 13.23
C ILE A 68 6.82 5.94 11.97
N ARG A 69 7.39 6.24 10.80
CA ARG A 69 6.68 6.13 9.52
C ARG A 69 6.49 4.69 9.07
N ILE A 70 7.43 3.81 9.39
CA ILE A 70 7.32 2.38 9.08
C ILE A 70 6.18 1.77 9.88
N THR A 71 6.12 2.03 11.19
CA THR A 71 4.99 1.58 12.03
C THR A 71 3.64 2.10 11.52
N GLN A 72 3.58 3.33 11.01
CA GLN A 72 2.35 3.84 10.38
C GLN A 72 1.98 3.08 9.10
N VAL A 73 2.97 2.73 8.27
CA VAL A 73 2.73 1.93 7.07
C VAL A 73 2.26 0.53 7.45
N ASP A 74 2.88 -0.11 8.44
CA ASP A 74 2.51 -1.45 8.92
C ASP A 74 1.06 -1.47 9.42
N GLN A 75 0.64 -0.47 10.22
CA GLN A 75 -0.76 -0.34 10.65
C GLN A 75 -1.74 -0.20 9.48
N LEU A 76 -1.34 0.51 8.42
CA LEU A 76 -2.16 0.64 7.21
C LEU A 76 -2.20 -0.65 6.39
N ILE A 77 -1.15 -1.48 6.44
CA ILE A 77 -1.16 -2.81 5.86
C ILE A 77 -2.16 -3.70 6.60
N GLU A 78 -2.06 -3.77 7.93
CA GLU A 78 -2.97 -4.55 8.76
C GLU A 78 -4.44 -4.18 8.50
N GLU A 79 -4.73 -2.89 8.33
CA GLU A 79 -6.08 -2.41 7.99
C GLU A 79 -6.56 -2.89 6.61
N LEU A 80 -5.68 -2.91 5.60
CA LEU A 80 -6.04 -3.45 4.28
C LEU A 80 -6.25 -4.97 4.31
N GLU A 81 -5.45 -5.69 5.08
CA GLU A 81 -5.59 -7.14 5.27
C GLU A 81 -6.90 -7.49 5.98
N ASP A 82 -7.29 -6.71 6.98
CA ASP A 82 -8.60 -6.79 7.64
C ASP A 82 -9.77 -6.49 6.67
N PHE A 83 -9.54 -5.73 5.59
CA PHE A 83 -10.53 -5.55 4.52
C PHE A 83 -10.60 -6.74 3.56
N GLY A 84 -9.72 -7.73 3.71
CA GLY A 84 -9.59 -8.92 2.86
C GLY A 84 -8.68 -8.72 1.65
N LEU A 85 -7.80 -7.70 1.68
CA LEU A 85 -6.81 -7.45 0.64
C LEU A 85 -5.43 -7.90 1.12
N GLU A 86 -4.84 -8.89 0.48
CA GLU A 86 -3.46 -9.27 0.79
C GLU A 86 -2.49 -8.23 0.21
N VAL A 87 -1.57 -7.74 1.05
CA VAL A 87 -0.61 -6.70 0.64
C VAL A 87 0.82 -7.18 0.81
N ILE A 88 1.57 -7.13 -0.28
CA ILE A 88 3.02 -7.33 -0.27
C ILE A 88 3.68 -5.95 -0.22
N LEU A 89 4.36 -5.64 0.87
CA LEU A 89 5.11 -4.41 1.02
C LEU A 89 6.51 -4.56 0.42
N CYS A 90 6.97 -3.55 -0.30
CA CYS A 90 8.30 -3.52 -0.90
C CYS A 90 8.88 -2.11 -0.75
N TYR A 91 9.95 -1.99 0.04
CA TYR A 91 10.69 -0.75 0.24
C TYR A 91 11.74 -0.55 -0.85
N GLN A 92 12.40 0.61 -0.81
CA GLN A 92 13.45 0.94 -1.76
C GLN A 92 14.63 -0.05 -1.66
N ASP A 93 15.02 -0.46 -0.45
CA ASP A 93 16.11 -1.42 -0.22
C ASP A 93 15.81 -2.78 -0.88
N ASP A 94 14.57 -3.28 -0.75
CA ASP A 94 14.13 -4.53 -1.38
C ASP A 94 14.25 -4.47 -2.91
N LEU A 95 13.91 -3.32 -3.49
CA LEU A 95 14.03 -3.09 -4.94
C LEU A 95 15.50 -3.03 -5.39
N GLU A 96 16.37 -2.48 -4.56
CA GLU A 96 17.80 -2.43 -4.81
C GLU A 96 18.41 -3.83 -4.75
N GLU A 97 18.09 -4.62 -3.72
CA GLU A 97 18.52 -6.02 -3.61
C GLU A 97 18.05 -6.90 -4.77
N LEU A 98 16.79 -6.75 -5.19
CA LEU A 98 16.24 -7.51 -6.32
C LEU A 98 16.91 -7.18 -7.66
N ASN A 99 17.44 -5.96 -7.81
CA ASN A 99 18.20 -5.57 -9.00
C ASN A 99 19.65 -6.07 -8.95
N VAL A 100 20.28 -6.09 -7.77
CA VAL A 100 21.65 -6.58 -7.59
C VAL A 100 21.75 -8.08 -7.89
N ARG A 101 20.74 -8.88 -7.55
CA ARG A 101 20.72 -10.34 -7.81
C ARG A 101 20.50 -10.74 -9.28
N LYS A 102 20.33 -9.78 -10.19
CA LYS A 102 20.18 -10.03 -11.64
C LYS A 102 21.49 -9.90 -12.42
N PHE A 103 22.61 -9.70 -11.75
CA PHE A 103 23.95 -9.60 -12.35
C PHE A 103 24.86 -10.72 -11.86
#